data_AF-A0A924XNQ2-F1
#
_entry.id   AF-A0A924XNQ2-F1
#
_cell.length_a   1.000
_cell.length_b   1.000
_cell.length_c   1.000
_cell.angle_alpha   90.00
_cell.angle_beta   90.00
_cell.angle_gamma   90.00
#
_symmetry.space_group_name_H-M   'P 1'
#
loop_
_entity.id
_entity.type
_entity.pdbx_description
1 polymer ?
#
loop_
_entity_poly.entity_id
_entity_poly.type
_entity_poly.pdbx_seq_one_letter_code
_entity_poly.pdbx_strand_id
1 'polypeptide(L)'
;MPPDTPHEPWTVPERNLGLVSAPQRLADALATWIAAALRDGERLPSRNRALTPGDILILVRRRDDFVQSLVRALKVHGVPVAGLDRLVLTDQPAVQDMLALCDAVLLPDDDLAVACVLTSPLGGLDDDDLMALSIGRRGSLAGALRDRAGEHPDWKAAWTLLSTLQARADYVTPHALLAEALGPLGGRARLLARLGAEAAEPLDELLNAALAYTALHAPSLQGFVHWLRGSGTSVKREAEGAGNTVRIMTAHGAKGLQAPLVILPDTTALPPQDESFAWVTDTQTGAALPLWVPRREFRCAAADCARDADRVLKTKEYNRLLYVALTRAEDRLLVCGWETRREVSGDSWYRMVERGFQALSAKTAPFGAIPNAWPGDVLVHDAPQTAPLPTTAAAVADPVIALPSWAGRPGAWQTAPPPAEPPVPIPLAPSRPQDAGHGPVPRALSPLLARGDAGQRFLRGRLVHSLLQHLPDLPVPDRPAAAMAYLRHGGFSLDPAAIQSLADQVLAVLAHPDLAPLFGPAGRAEQPLTGLVGQTIVTGVVDRMAVLATEVLVADFKTSRAAPADVADTPVLYLRQLAAYRAVLRAIYPDHTIRCALVWTDQAQVVSIPGPVLDAHQPIA
;
A
#
# COMPACT_ATOMS: atom_id res chain seq x y z
N MET A 1 25.41 -47.46 -2.53
CA MET A 1 24.13 -47.53 -1.79
C MET A 1 24.44 -47.77 -0.34
N PRO A 2 24.00 -46.94 0.61
CA PRO A 2 23.88 -47.39 2.00
C PRO A 2 22.68 -48.36 2.11
N PRO A 3 22.64 -49.24 3.12
CA PRO A 3 21.65 -50.30 3.22
C PRO A 3 20.25 -49.75 3.56
N ASP A 4 19.26 -50.13 2.75
CA ASP A 4 17.82 -50.00 3.05
C ASP A 4 17.45 -51.00 4.15
N THR A 5 17.87 -50.75 5.39
CA THR A 5 17.29 -51.43 6.55
C THR A 5 16.09 -50.60 7.02
N PRO A 6 14.85 -51.10 6.91
CA PRO A 6 13.69 -50.38 7.42
C PRO A 6 13.81 -50.25 8.94
N HIS A 7 13.76 -49.02 9.46
CA HIS A 7 13.72 -48.78 10.90
C HIS A 7 12.46 -49.43 11.49
N GLU A 8 12.62 -50.11 12.62
CA GLU A 8 11.49 -50.45 13.46
C GLU A 8 10.78 -49.14 13.88
N PRO A 9 9.43 -49.12 13.90
CA PRO A 9 8.73 -47.95 14.39
C PRO A 9 9.20 -47.69 15.83
N TRP A 10 9.45 -46.42 16.21
CA TRP A 10 9.78 -45.94 17.57
C TRP A 10 11.25 -45.72 17.97
N THR A 11 12.26 -45.89 17.11
CA THR A 11 13.62 -45.41 17.44
C THR A 11 13.76 -43.89 17.27
N VAL A 12 14.25 -43.20 18.31
CA VAL A 12 14.56 -41.76 18.28
C VAL A 12 15.70 -41.52 17.29
N PRO A 13 15.55 -40.61 16.30
CA PRO A 13 16.62 -40.36 15.33
C PRO A 13 17.79 -39.63 16.00
N GLU A 14 18.90 -40.32 16.27
CA GLU A 14 20.11 -39.73 16.86
C GLU A 14 20.93 -38.89 15.86
N ARG A 15 20.66 -39.07 14.55
CA ARG A 15 21.28 -38.32 13.47
C ARG A 15 20.28 -38.05 12.35
N ASN A 16 20.37 -36.89 11.74
CA ASN A 16 19.65 -36.59 10.51
C ASN A 16 20.27 -37.44 9.38
N LEU A 17 19.67 -38.59 9.08
CA LEU A 17 20.05 -39.42 7.93
C LEU A 17 19.65 -38.63 6.69
N GLY A 18 20.58 -37.83 6.14
CA GLY A 18 20.37 -36.91 5.04
C GLY A 18 19.89 -37.58 3.76
N LEU A 19 18.63 -38.02 3.73
CA LEU A 19 17.91 -38.46 2.55
C LEU A 19 17.61 -37.21 1.73
N VAL A 20 18.60 -36.78 0.96
CA VAL A 20 18.45 -35.67 0.01
C VAL A 20 17.56 -36.18 -1.12
N SER A 21 16.35 -35.64 -1.22
CA SER A 21 15.42 -35.97 -2.29
C SER A 21 16.04 -35.60 -3.66
N ALA A 22 15.64 -36.29 -4.74
CA ALA A 22 16.12 -35.95 -6.08
C ALA A 22 15.86 -34.47 -6.47
N PRO A 23 14.70 -33.86 -6.14
CA PRO A 23 14.49 -32.42 -6.30
C PRO A 23 15.48 -31.57 -5.49
N GLN A 24 15.76 -31.92 -4.23
CA GLN A 24 16.71 -31.18 -3.39
C GLN A 24 18.14 -31.26 -3.97
N ARG A 25 18.56 -32.43 -4.48
CA ARG A 25 19.87 -32.56 -5.15
C ARG A 25 19.99 -31.65 -6.37
N LEU A 26 18.94 -31.52 -7.17
CA LEU A 26 18.94 -30.60 -8.32
C LEU A 26 18.98 -29.14 -7.86
N ALA A 27 18.23 -28.80 -6.80
CA ALA A 27 18.24 -27.45 -6.23
C ALA A 27 19.65 -27.03 -5.76
N ASP A 28 20.34 -27.91 -5.02
CA ASP A 28 21.70 -27.67 -4.53
C ASP A 28 22.71 -27.55 -5.69
N ALA A 29 22.59 -28.43 -6.69
CA ALA A 29 23.43 -28.43 -7.89
C ALA A 29 23.28 -27.12 -8.69
N LEU A 30 22.04 -26.69 -8.95
CA LEU A 30 21.74 -25.46 -9.67
C LEU A 30 22.21 -24.23 -8.88
N ALA A 31 21.99 -24.20 -7.57
CA ALA A 31 22.45 -23.10 -6.74
C ALA A 31 23.99 -22.99 -6.75
N THR A 32 24.69 -24.13 -6.67
CA THR A 32 26.16 -24.20 -6.78
C THR A 32 26.64 -23.69 -8.14
N TRP A 33 26.01 -24.15 -9.23
CA TRP A 33 26.36 -23.74 -10.59
C TRP A 33 26.12 -22.25 -10.82
N ILE A 34 24.95 -21.72 -10.41
CA ILE A 34 24.62 -20.29 -10.51
C ILE A 34 25.62 -19.45 -9.71
N ALA A 35 25.93 -19.86 -8.47
CA ALA A 35 26.86 -19.13 -7.62
C ALA A 35 28.29 -19.11 -8.19
N ALA A 36 28.74 -20.20 -8.82
CA ALA A 36 30.02 -20.25 -9.50
C ALA A 36 30.04 -19.35 -10.75
N ALA A 37 29.02 -19.45 -11.62
CA ALA A 37 28.91 -18.62 -12.82
C ALA A 37 28.94 -17.11 -12.50
N LEU A 38 28.25 -16.70 -11.42
CA LEU A 38 28.26 -15.32 -10.94
C LEU A 38 29.62 -14.91 -10.35
N ARG A 39 30.28 -15.79 -9.60
CA ARG A 39 31.59 -15.53 -8.96
C ARG A 39 32.72 -15.45 -9.99
N ASP A 40 32.72 -16.33 -10.97
CA ASP A 40 33.73 -16.42 -12.02
C ASP A 40 33.53 -15.32 -13.08
N GLY A 41 32.45 -14.53 -12.95
CA GLY A 41 32.15 -13.42 -13.84
C GLY A 41 31.85 -13.87 -15.26
N GLU A 42 31.15 -15.00 -15.40
CA GLU A 42 30.89 -15.63 -16.69
C GLU A 42 30.33 -14.60 -17.68
N ARG A 43 30.97 -14.51 -18.85
CA ARG A 43 30.65 -13.47 -19.83
C ARG A 43 29.36 -13.81 -20.57
N LEU A 44 28.45 -12.86 -20.62
CA LEU A 44 27.26 -12.88 -21.46
C LEU A 44 27.62 -12.30 -22.84
N PRO A 45 27.76 -13.12 -23.90
CA PRO A 45 28.30 -12.65 -25.18
C PRO A 45 27.47 -11.54 -25.82
N SER A 46 26.14 -11.64 -25.73
CA SER A 46 25.16 -10.71 -26.32
C SER A 46 25.21 -9.29 -25.77
N ARG A 47 25.65 -9.10 -24.52
CA ARG A 47 25.71 -7.79 -23.85
C ARG A 47 27.13 -7.34 -23.51
N ASN A 48 28.13 -8.17 -23.84
CA ASN A 48 29.54 -7.92 -23.58
C ASN A 48 29.86 -7.52 -22.12
N ARG A 49 29.18 -8.14 -21.16
CA ARG A 49 29.40 -7.93 -19.72
C ARG A 49 29.31 -9.24 -18.94
N ALA A 50 29.74 -9.23 -17.68
CA ALA A 50 29.55 -10.37 -16.80
C ALA A 50 28.06 -10.59 -16.52
N LEU A 51 27.68 -11.86 -16.34
CA LEU A 51 26.37 -12.26 -15.87
C LEU A 51 26.11 -11.66 -14.48
N THR A 52 24.95 -11.03 -14.30
CA THR A 52 24.51 -10.55 -12.98
C THR A 52 23.26 -11.34 -12.53
N PRO A 53 22.94 -11.39 -11.21
CA PRO A 53 21.76 -12.11 -10.74
C PRO A 53 20.45 -11.69 -11.45
N GLY A 54 20.30 -10.40 -11.77
CA GLY A 54 19.13 -9.88 -12.49
C GLY A 54 18.93 -10.44 -13.90
N ASP A 55 19.97 -11.02 -14.51
CA ASP A 55 19.92 -11.64 -15.83
C ASP A 55 19.36 -13.07 -15.80
N ILE A 56 19.16 -13.65 -14.61
CA ILE A 56 18.77 -15.05 -14.42
C ILE A 56 17.27 -15.14 -14.11
N LEU A 57 16.56 -15.91 -14.94
CA LEU A 57 15.15 -16.22 -14.77
C LEU A 57 14.94 -17.73 -14.68
N ILE A 58 14.42 -18.20 -13.55
CA ILE A 58 14.11 -19.62 -13.33
C ILE A 58 12.60 -19.82 -13.48
N LEU A 59 12.21 -20.65 -14.44
CA LEU A 59 10.79 -20.94 -14.74
C LEU A 59 10.42 -22.34 -14.28
N VAL A 60 9.53 -22.39 -13.31
CA VAL A 60 8.95 -23.64 -12.80
C VAL A 60 7.53 -23.83 -13.30
N ARG A 61 7.00 -25.05 -13.26
CA ARG A 61 5.60 -25.29 -13.65
C ARG A 61 4.64 -24.96 -12.52
N ARG A 62 5.01 -25.36 -11.32
CA ARG A 62 4.25 -25.13 -10.08
C ARG A 62 5.20 -24.63 -9.00
N ARG A 63 4.61 -24.04 -7.96
CA ARG A 63 5.33 -23.63 -6.76
C ARG A 63 5.14 -24.73 -5.73
N ASP A 64 6.02 -25.71 -5.76
CA ASP A 64 6.06 -26.86 -4.87
C ASP A 64 7.29 -26.79 -3.95
N ASP A 65 7.50 -27.83 -3.13
CA ASP A 65 8.61 -27.92 -2.18
C ASP A 65 9.99 -27.77 -2.85
N PHE A 66 10.10 -28.10 -4.14
CA PHE A 66 11.32 -27.88 -4.91
C PHE A 66 11.69 -26.40 -5.01
N VAL A 67 10.71 -25.51 -5.19
CA VAL A 67 10.96 -24.07 -5.26
C VAL A 67 11.52 -23.54 -3.93
N GLN A 68 10.95 -23.97 -2.81
CA GLN A 68 11.45 -23.60 -1.48
C GLN A 68 12.89 -24.11 -1.27
N SER A 69 13.14 -25.35 -1.69
CA SER A 69 14.47 -25.98 -1.65
C SER A 69 15.50 -25.19 -2.46
N LEU A 70 15.14 -24.77 -3.67
CA LEU A 70 16.00 -23.97 -4.56
C LEU A 70 16.28 -22.56 -4.01
N VAL A 71 15.24 -21.86 -3.50
CA VAL A 71 15.42 -20.55 -2.86
C VAL A 71 16.39 -20.67 -1.67
N ARG A 72 16.20 -21.69 -0.83
CA ARG A 72 17.08 -21.95 0.31
C ARG A 72 18.51 -22.21 -0.14
N ALA A 73 18.71 -23.08 -1.13
CA ALA A 73 20.04 -23.39 -1.66
C ALA A 73 20.74 -22.15 -2.23
N LEU A 74 20.03 -21.33 -3.00
CA LEU A 74 20.56 -20.07 -3.55
C LEU A 74 21.00 -19.09 -2.44
N LYS A 75 20.17 -18.94 -1.39
CA LYS A 75 20.49 -18.10 -0.23
C LYS A 75 21.72 -18.60 0.54
N VAL A 76 21.85 -19.92 0.72
CA VAL A 76 23.04 -20.53 1.37
C VAL A 76 24.33 -20.18 0.61
N HIS A 77 24.26 -20.06 -0.71
CA HIS A 77 25.39 -19.64 -1.54
C HIS A 77 25.53 -18.12 -1.72
N GLY A 78 24.73 -17.31 -1.01
CA GLY A 78 24.77 -15.84 -1.08
C GLY A 78 24.25 -15.27 -2.41
N VAL A 79 23.50 -16.06 -3.19
CA VAL A 79 22.89 -15.57 -4.43
C VAL A 79 21.61 -14.80 -4.07
N PRO A 80 21.48 -13.52 -4.47
CA PRO A 80 20.28 -12.75 -4.17
C PRO A 80 19.12 -13.23 -5.04
N VAL A 81 18.00 -13.58 -4.43
CA VAL A 81 16.81 -14.13 -5.11
C VAL A 81 15.61 -13.25 -4.76
N ALA A 82 14.84 -12.85 -5.78
CA ALA A 82 13.55 -12.21 -5.56
C ALA A 82 12.60 -13.21 -4.88
N GLY A 83 12.04 -12.84 -3.72
CA GLY A 83 11.12 -13.72 -3.01
C GLY A 83 9.86 -14.03 -3.85
N LEU A 84 9.23 -15.16 -3.57
CA LEU A 84 8.11 -15.69 -4.34
C LEU A 84 6.98 -14.66 -4.49
N ASP A 85 6.49 -14.40 -5.72
CA ASP A 85 5.56 -13.30 -6.05
C ASP A 85 4.18 -13.30 -5.32
N ARG A 86 3.92 -14.28 -4.46
CA ARG A 86 2.67 -14.39 -3.70
C ARG A 86 3.01 -14.81 -2.28
N LEU A 87 2.79 -13.91 -1.35
CA LEU A 87 2.94 -14.15 0.08
C LEU A 87 1.56 -14.50 0.63
N VAL A 88 1.40 -15.72 1.14
CA VAL A 88 0.28 -16.01 2.04
C VAL A 88 0.70 -15.44 3.39
N LEU A 89 0.07 -14.33 3.77
CA LEU A 89 0.48 -13.54 4.94
C LEU A 89 0.43 -14.39 6.21
N THR A 90 -0.61 -15.20 6.37
CA THR A 90 -0.83 -16.10 7.51
C THR A 90 0.18 -17.24 7.64
N ASP A 91 0.93 -17.54 6.58
CA ASP A 91 1.94 -18.62 6.60
C ASP A 91 3.33 -18.10 7.01
N GLN A 92 3.49 -16.77 7.12
CA GLN A 92 4.77 -16.19 7.52
C GLN A 92 4.96 -16.31 9.04
N PRO A 93 6.11 -16.84 9.53
CA PRO A 93 6.35 -17.01 10.96
C PRO A 93 6.13 -15.73 11.77
N ALA A 94 6.61 -14.60 11.27
CA ALA A 94 6.44 -13.30 11.92
C ALA A 94 4.95 -12.90 12.06
N VAL A 95 4.11 -13.26 11.09
CA VAL A 95 2.67 -12.99 11.13
C VAL A 95 1.95 -14.00 12.02
N GLN A 96 2.39 -15.26 12.04
CA GLN A 96 1.86 -16.28 12.96
C GLN A 96 2.10 -15.89 14.42
N ASP A 97 3.29 -15.37 14.75
CA ASP A 97 3.59 -14.83 16.09
C ASP A 97 2.64 -13.67 16.45
N MET A 98 2.36 -12.77 15.50
CA MET A 98 1.42 -11.67 15.72
C MET A 98 -0.04 -12.14 15.83
N LEU A 99 -0.43 -13.19 15.10
CA LEU A 99 -1.77 -13.79 15.22
C LEU A 99 -1.94 -14.50 16.56
N ALA A 100 -0.91 -15.23 17.02
CA ALA A 100 -0.90 -15.84 18.35
C ALA A 100 -0.99 -14.76 19.44
N LEU A 101 -0.32 -13.62 19.25
CA LEU A 101 -0.47 -12.46 20.14
C LEU A 101 -1.91 -11.95 20.17
N CYS A 102 -2.55 -11.78 19.00
CA CYS A 102 -3.95 -11.38 18.95
C CYS A 102 -4.87 -12.39 19.67
N ASP A 103 -4.68 -13.69 19.46
CA ASP A 103 -5.46 -14.73 20.13
C ASP A 103 -5.25 -14.70 21.66
N ALA A 104 -4.01 -14.56 22.14
CA ALA A 104 -3.69 -14.48 23.56
C ALA A 104 -4.23 -13.20 24.23
N VAL A 105 -4.34 -12.11 23.46
CA VAL A 105 -4.98 -10.86 23.93
C VAL A 105 -6.49 -11.01 23.97
N LEU A 106 -7.10 -11.68 22.98
CA LEU A 106 -8.55 -11.91 22.91
C LEU A 106 -9.04 -12.93 23.93
N LEU A 107 -8.28 -13.99 24.17
CA LEU A 107 -8.61 -15.08 25.10
C LEU A 107 -7.40 -15.41 25.98
N PRO A 108 -7.19 -14.67 27.09
CA PRO A 108 -6.04 -14.85 27.98
C PRO A 108 -5.97 -16.23 28.67
N ASP A 109 -7.08 -16.96 28.71
CA ASP A 109 -7.16 -18.32 29.26
C ASP A 109 -6.81 -19.41 28.22
N ASP A 110 -6.54 -19.04 26.96
CA ASP A 110 -5.96 -19.95 25.98
C ASP A 110 -4.47 -20.14 26.25
N ASP A 111 -4.17 -21.17 27.04
CA ASP A 111 -2.80 -21.50 27.43
C ASP A 111 -1.88 -21.78 26.24
N LEU A 112 -2.42 -22.29 25.11
CA LEU A 112 -1.62 -22.54 23.92
C LEU A 112 -1.24 -21.23 23.23
N ALA A 113 -2.20 -20.33 23.02
CA ALA A 113 -1.92 -19.02 22.43
C ALA A 113 -0.92 -18.23 23.29
N VAL A 114 -1.11 -18.23 24.60
CA VAL A 114 -0.17 -17.60 25.54
C VAL A 114 1.21 -18.25 25.45
N ALA A 115 1.32 -19.58 25.47
CA ALA A 115 2.60 -20.27 25.36
C ALA A 115 3.33 -19.97 24.03
N CYS A 116 2.60 -19.92 22.92
CA CYS A 116 3.15 -19.51 21.62
C CYS A 116 3.74 -18.10 21.69
N VAL A 117 3.04 -17.15 22.30
CA VAL A 117 3.56 -15.77 22.47
C VAL A 117 4.79 -15.75 23.37
N LEU A 118 4.76 -16.46 24.50
CA LEU A 118 5.87 -16.47 25.45
C LEU A 118 7.16 -17.02 24.86
N THR A 119 7.07 -18.05 24.03
CA THR A 119 8.22 -18.68 23.36
C THR A 119 8.60 -18.02 22.03
N SER A 120 7.73 -17.17 21.47
CA SER A 120 8.03 -16.36 20.30
C SER A 120 9.05 -15.24 20.62
N PRO A 121 9.63 -14.58 19.60
CA PRO A 121 10.47 -13.39 19.81
C PRO A 121 9.76 -12.24 20.55
N LEU A 122 8.43 -12.23 20.58
CA LEU A 122 7.63 -11.23 21.31
C LEU A 122 7.61 -11.48 22.82
N GLY A 123 7.67 -12.73 23.28
CA GLY A 123 7.73 -13.09 24.69
C GLY A 123 9.17 -13.26 25.17
N GLY A 124 10.00 -13.93 24.37
CA GLY A 124 11.44 -14.09 24.61
C GLY A 124 11.81 -15.11 25.70
N LEU A 125 10.87 -15.92 26.17
CA LEU A 125 11.12 -16.99 27.15
C LEU A 125 11.63 -18.26 26.45
N ASP A 126 12.44 -19.02 27.17
CA ASP A 126 12.88 -20.35 26.73
C ASP A 126 11.95 -21.47 27.24
N ASP A 127 12.26 -22.71 26.87
CA ASP A 127 11.47 -23.87 27.23
C ASP A 127 11.49 -24.13 28.75
N ASP A 128 12.60 -23.81 29.43
CA ASP A 128 12.75 -24.02 30.87
C ASP A 128 11.86 -23.02 31.65
N ASP A 129 11.83 -21.76 31.23
CA ASP A 129 10.92 -20.73 31.73
C ASP A 129 9.45 -21.13 31.54
N LEU A 130 9.10 -21.58 30.33
CA LEU A 130 7.73 -22.02 30.03
C LEU A 130 7.34 -23.22 30.90
N MET A 131 8.23 -24.18 31.08
CA MET A 131 8.01 -25.36 31.92
C MET A 131 7.87 -24.96 33.40
N ALA A 132 8.69 -24.03 33.89
CA ALA A 132 8.61 -23.52 35.26
C ALA A 132 7.29 -22.79 35.55
N LEU A 133 6.73 -22.07 34.57
CA LEU A 133 5.42 -21.44 34.66
C LEU A 133 4.27 -22.45 34.50
N SER A 134 4.49 -23.53 33.74
CA SER A 134 3.44 -24.47 33.37
C SER A 134 3.24 -25.60 34.36
N ILE A 135 4.32 -26.19 34.90
CA ILE A 135 4.28 -27.37 35.76
C ILE A 135 3.73 -27.01 37.14
N GLY A 136 2.75 -27.79 37.61
CA GLY A 136 2.18 -27.64 38.95
C GLY A 136 1.26 -26.41 39.11
N ARG A 137 0.96 -25.68 38.04
CA ARG A 137 -0.01 -24.57 38.08
C ARG A 137 -1.44 -25.09 38.31
N ARG A 138 -2.27 -24.27 38.96
CA ARG A 138 -3.70 -24.56 39.21
C ARG A 138 -4.67 -23.75 38.35
N GLY A 139 -4.19 -22.74 37.64
CA GLY A 139 -4.99 -21.83 36.80
C GLY A 139 -4.41 -21.69 35.39
N SER A 140 -4.80 -20.64 34.67
CA SER A 140 -4.24 -20.35 33.33
C SER A 140 -2.76 -19.95 33.41
N LEU A 141 -2.05 -20.16 32.30
CA LEU A 141 -0.65 -19.80 32.11
C LEU A 141 -0.46 -18.29 32.23
N ALA A 142 -1.38 -17.49 31.70
CA ALA A 142 -1.36 -16.03 31.87
C ALA A 142 -1.50 -15.62 33.35
N GLY A 143 -2.35 -16.32 34.12
CA GLY A 143 -2.48 -16.11 35.56
C GLY A 143 -1.19 -16.47 36.31
N ALA A 144 -0.58 -17.61 35.99
CA ALA A 144 0.70 -18.02 36.57
C ALA A 144 1.82 -17.01 36.25
N LEU A 145 1.89 -16.53 35.01
CA LEU A 145 2.84 -15.50 34.60
C LEU A 145 2.61 -14.20 35.36
N ARG A 146 1.36 -13.73 35.49
CA ARG A 146 1.03 -12.51 36.26
C ARG A 146 1.50 -12.61 37.70
N ASP A 147 1.15 -13.70 38.37
CA ASP A 147 1.40 -13.86 39.80
C ASP A 147 2.90 -14.01 40.11
N ARG A 148 3.65 -14.57 39.15
CA ARG A 148 5.09 -14.84 39.26
C ARG A 148 5.97 -13.85 38.48
N ALA A 149 5.39 -12.84 37.84
CA ALA A 149 6.11 -11.86 37.02
C ALA A 149 7.25 -11.15 37.78
N GLY A 150 7.14 -11.04 39.10
CA GLY A 150 8.18 -10.43 39.94
C GLY A 150 9.42 -11.31 40.19
N GLU A 151 9.37 -12.60 39.86
CA GLU A 151 10.45 -13.56 40.14
C GLU A 151 11.62 -13.42 39.15
N HIS A 152 11.33 -13.15 37.87
CA HIS A 152 12.33 -13.02 36.80
C HIS A 152 12.10 -11.77 35.94
N PRO A 153 13.16 -11.06 35.53
CA PRO A 153 13.04 -9.88 34.65
C PRO A 153 12.35 -10.19 33.32
N ASP A 154 12.63 -11.34 32.72
CA ASP A 154 12.08 -11.74 31.43
C ASP A 154 10.58 -12.06 31.55
N TRP A 155 10.17 -12.69 32.66
CA TRP A 155 8.75 -12.93 32.96
C TRP A 155 8.00 -11.62 33.18
N LYS A 156 8.63 -10.67 33.87
CA LYS A 156 8.09 -9.31 34.03
C LYS A 156 7.89 -8.63 32.68
N ALA A 157 8.87 -8.73 31.77
CA ALA A 157 8.80 -8.13 30.45
C ALA A 157 7.68 -8.76 29.60
N ALA A 158 7.57 -10.09 29.60
CA ALA A 158 6.52 -10.81 28.89
C ALA A 158 5.12 -10.49 29.43
N TRP A 159 4.96 -10.42 30.77
CA TRP A 159 3.71 -9.99 31.38
C TRP A 159 3.37 -8.53 31.03
N THR A 160 4.35 -7.64 31.03
CA THR A 160 4.16 -6.23 30.68
C THR A 160 3.64 -6.09 29.24
N LEU A 161 4.23 -6.81 28.28
CA LEU A 161 3.74 -6.86 26.90
C LEU A 161 2.26 -7.27 26.83
N LEU A 162 1.91 -8.43 27.40
CA LEU A 162 0.57 -8.98 27.32
C LEU A 162 -0.46 -8.07 28.01
N SER A 163 -0.17 -7.64 29.24
CA SER A 163 -1.08 -6.81 30.03
C SER A 163 -1.31 -5.42 29.44
N THR A 164 -0.28 -4.78 28.85
CA THR A 164 -0.43 -3.50 28.14
C THR A 164 -1.37 -3.63 26.94
N LEU A 165 -1.21 -4.68 26.13
CA LEU A 165 -2.05 -4.87 24.94
C LEU A 165 -3.47 -5.30 25.31
N GLN A 166 -3.64 -6.18 26.30
CA GLN A 166 -4.95 -6.58 26.82
C GLN A 166 -5.75 -5.37 27.34
N ALA A 167 -5.11 -4.45 28.07
CA ALA A 167 -5.78 -3.24 28.57
C ALA A 167 -6.28 -2.30 27.48
N ARG A 168 -5.77 -2.44 26.24
CA ARG A 168 -6.08 -1.57 25.11
C ARG A 168 -6.97 -2.21 24.05
N ALA A 169 -7.05 -3.54 24.00
CA ALA A 169 -7.70 -4.29 22.93
C ALA A 169 -9.15 -3.85 22.64
N ASP A 170 -9.89 -3.45 23.69
CA ASP A 170 -11.29 -3.00 23.59
C ASP A 170 -11.44 -1.54 23.13
N TYR A 171 -10.36 -0.76 23.14
CA TYR A 171 -10.39 0.70 22.97
C TYR A 171 -9.69 1.21 21.71
N VAL A 172 -8.99 0.33 20.99
CA VAL A 172 -8.15 0.72 19.85
C VAL A 172 -8.42 -0.13 18.62
N THR A 173 -8.04 0.38 17.45
CA THR A 173 -8.13 -0.39 16.21
C THR A 173 -7.09 -1.51 16.17
N PRO A 174 -7.30 -2.59 15.39
CA PRO A 174 -6.31 -3.66 15.22
C PRO A 174 -4.95 -3.12 14.78
N HIS A 175 -4.93 -2.15 13.86
CA HIS A 175 -3.70 -1.50 13.42
C HIS A 175 -2.96 -0.81 14.57
N ALA A 176 -3.66 -0.03 15.40
CA ALA A 176 -3.05 0.68 16.52
C ALA A 176 -2.47 -0.30 17.57
N LEU A 177 -3.17 -1.40 17.85
CA LEU A 177 -2.70 -2.45 18.76
C LEU A 177 -1.43 -3.13 18.24
N LEU A 178 -1.43 -3.55 16.96
CA LEU A 178 -0.29 -4.20 16.32
C LEU A 178 0.91 -3.26 16.19
N ALA A 179 0.68 -1.98 15.87
CA ALA A 179 1.72 -0.97 15.81
C ALA A 179 2.37 -0.72 17.18
N GLU A 180 1.59 -0.76 18.26
CA GLU A 180 2.13 -0.66 19.63
C GLU A 180 3.00 -1.86 20.00
N ALA A 181 2.53 -3.08 19.68
CA ALA A 181 3.28 -4.31 19.89
C ALA A 181 4.63 -4.30 19.13
N LEU A 182 4.62 -3.85 17.87
CA LEU A 182 5.80 -3.83 17.02
C LEU A 182 6.75 -2.67 17.30
N GLY A 183 6.23 -1.49 17.66
CA GLY A 183 7.00 -0.27 17.89
C GLY A 183 7.43 -0.08 19.35
N PRO A 184 6.66 0.65 20.17
CA PRO A 184 6.98 0.94 21.58
C PRO A 184 7.33 -0.27 22.45
N LEU A 185 6.69 -1.42 22.23
CA LEU A 185 6.98 -2.66 22.98
C LEU A 185 8.12 -3.49 22.36
N GLY A 186 8.81 -2.95 21.35
CA GLY A 186 10.02 -3.51 20.76
C GLY A 186 9.84 -4.80 19.96
N GLY A 187 8.60 -5.18 19.61
CA GLY A 187 8.31 -6.42 18.90
C GLY A 187 9.02 -6.54 17.55
N ARG A 188 9.07 -5.45 16.77
CA ARG A 188 9.74 -5.44 15.45
C ARG A 188 11.23 -5.73 15.58
N ALA A 189 11.92 -5.10 16.54
CA ALA A 189 13.34 -5.33 16.75
C ALA A 189 13.64 -6.79 17.11
N ARG A 190 12.82 -7.39 17.97
CA ARG A 190 12.99 -8.80 18.39
C ARG A 190 12.68 -9.78 17.28
N LEU A 191 11.59 -9.56 16.53
CA LEU A 191 11.22 -10.37 15.37
C LEU A 191 12.32 -10.32 14.29
N LEU A 192 12.84 -9.14 13.95
CA LEU A 192 13.92 -9.01 12.96
C LEU A 192 15.25 -9.61 13.44
N ALA A 193 15.58 -9.48 14.73
CA ALA A 193 16.79 -10.08 15.29
C ALA A 193 16.76 -11.62 15.21
N ARG A 194 15.58 -12.24 15.39
CA ARG A 194 15.43 -13.71 15.35
C ARG A 194 15.20 -14.25 13.94
N LEU A 195 14.31 -13.62 13.17
CA LEU A 195 13.82 -14.11 11.88
C LEU A 195 14.55 -13.51 10.68
N GLY A 196 15.35 -12.45 10.88
CA GLY A 196 16.08 -11.74 9.84
C GLY A 196 15.29 -10.61 9.19
N ALA A 197 15.96 -9.87 8.30
CA ALA A 197 15.41 -8.68 7.63
C ALA A 197 14.17 -8.98 6.76
N GLU A 198 14.03 -10.22 6.29
CA GLU A 198 12.90 -10.65 5.45
C GLU A 198 11.55 -10.62 6.17
N ALA A 199 11.54 -10.63 7.51
CA ALA A 199 10.31 -10.52 8.29
C ALA A 199 9.71 -9.10 8.27
N ALA A 200 10.44 -8.07 7.82
CA ALA A 200 9.95 -6.70 7.80
C ALA A 200 8.72 -6.53 6.89
N GLU A 201 8.78 -7.04 5.68
CA GLU A 201 7.74 -6.86 4.67
C GLU A 201 6.42 -7.56 5.05
N PRO A 202 6.41 -8.83 5.52
CA PRO A 202 5.19 -9.44 6.05
C PRO A 202 4.56 -8.67 7.22
N LEU A 203 5.38 -8.06 8.08
CA LEU A 203 4.88 -7.25 9.19
C LEU A 203 4.26 -5.93 8.71
N ASP A 204 4.89 -5.28 7.74
CA ASP A 204 4.35 -4.05 7.14
C ASP A 204 3.05 -4.36 6.38
N GLU A 205 2.97 -5.49 5.67
CA GLU A 205 1.75 -5.93 4.99
C GLU A 205 0.64 -6.32 5.98
N LEU A 206 0.98 -6.89 7.14
CA LEU A 206 0.02 -7.14 8.22
C LEU A 206 -0.59 -5.83 8.75
N LEU A 207 0.23 -4.78 8.92
CA LEU A 207 -0.26 -3.46 9.33
C LEU A 207 -1.15 -2.82 8.25
N ASN A 208 -0.77 -2.94 6.97
CA ASN A 208 -1.60 -2.49 5.86
C ASN A 208 -2.94 -3.24 5.80
N ALA A 209 -2.93 -4.56 5.99
CA ALA A 209 -4.14 -5.37 6.05
C ALA A 209 -5.05 -4.92 7.21
N ALA A 210 -4.48 -4.57 8.37
CA ALA A 210 -5.24 -4.03 9.50
C ALA A 210 -5.85 -2.65 9.19
N LEU A 211 -5.15 -1.78 8.45
CA LEU A 211 -5.70 -0.51 7.98
C LEU A 211 -6.84 -0.71 6.97
N ALA A 212 -6.64 -1.59 5.99
CA ALA A 212 -7.66 -1.93 5.00
C ALA A 212 -8.92 -2.49 5.66
N TYR A 213 -8.76 -3.36 6.66
CA TYR A 213 -9.86 -3.88 7.46
C TYR A 213 -10.67 -2.76 8.12
N THR A 214 -9.99 -1.78 8.74
CA THR A 214 -10.69 -0.67 9.42
C THR A 214 -11.43 0.28 8.46
N ALA A 215 -11.03 0.32 7.19
CA ALA A 215 -11.74 1.09 6.17
C ALA A 215 -13.01 0.37 5.66
N LEU A 216 -13.03 -0.96 5.69
CA LEU A 216 -14.10 -1.80 5.14
C LEU A 216 -15.07 -2.35 6.19
N HIS A 217 -14.62 -2.44 7.45
CA HIS A 217 -15.34 -3.10 8.53
C HIS A 217 -15.31 -2.25 9.81
N ALA A 218 -16.27 -2.50 10.71
CA ALA A 218 -16.23 -1.94 12.05
C ALA A 218 -14.94 -2.39 12.78
N PRO A 219 -14.23 -1.50 13.51
CA PRO A 219 -13.04 -1.88 14.24
C PRO A 219 -13.31 -2.99 15.24
N SER A 220 -12.68 -4.15 15.03
CA SER A 220 -12.77 -5.31 15.92
C SER A 220 -11.52 -6.15 15.74
N LEU A 221 -10.80 -6.43 16.83
CA LEU A 221 -9.63 -7.32 16.79
C LEU A 221 -10.03 -8.75 16.41
N GLN A 222 -11.11 -9.27 17.02
CA GLN A 222 -11.64 -10.59 16.70
C GLN A 222 -12.12 -10.67 15.24
N GLY A 223 -12.85 -9.64 14.78
CA GLY A 223 -13.30 -9.56 13.39
C GLY A 223 -12.14 -9.48 12.40
N PHE A 224 -11.08 -8.75 12.73
CA PHE A 224 -9.86 -8.67 11.93
C PHE A 224 -9.14 -10.02 11.84
N VAL A 225 -8.91 -10.70 12.96
CA VAL A 225 -8.26 -12.02 12.99
C VAL A 225 -9.04 -13.04 12.16
N HIS A 226 -10.37 -13.07 12.31
CA HIS A 226 -11.23 -13.94 11.52
C HIS A 226 -11.16 -13.62 10.03
N TRP A 227 -11.28 -12.34 9.68
CA TRP A 227 -11.17 -11.86 8.31
C TRP A 227 -9.82 -12.21 7.69
N LEU A 228 -8.71 -11.99 8.41
CA LEU A 228 -7.36 -12.26 7.92
C LEU A 228 -7.14 -13.77 7.67
N ARG A 229 -7.64 -14.64 8.56
CA ARG A 229 -7.59 -16.10 8.39
C ARG A 229 -8.47 -16.58 7.22
N GLY A 230 -9.64 -15.98 7.04
CA GLY A 230 -10.58 -16.32 5.97
C GLY A 230 -10.22 -15.75 4.60
N SER A 231 -9.44 -14.67 4.56
CA SER A 231 -9.10 -13.93 3.35
C SER A 231 -7.90 -14.50 2.59
N GLY A 232 -7.53 -15.78 2.80
CA GLY A 232 -6.37 -16.54 2.28
C GLY A 232 -6.01 -16.44 0.78
N THR A 233 -6.63 -15.52 0.06
CA THR A 233 -6.10 -14.79 -1.09
C THR A 233 -4.72 -14.23 -0.79
N SER A 234 -3.71 -14.89 -1.35
CA SER A 234 -2.32 -14.42 -1.41
C SER A 234 -2.23 -12.94 -1.79
N VAL A 235 -1.52 -12.14 -0.99
CA VAL A 235 -1.13 -10.80 -1.41
C VAL A 235 -0.08 -10.97 -2.51
N LYS A 236 -0.35 -10.33 -3.66
CA LYS A 236 0.61 -10.31 -4.75
C LYS A 236 1.74 -9.41 -4.30
N ARG A 237 2.94 -9.98 -4.12
CA ARG A 237 4.13 -9.20 -3.85
C ARG A 237 4.37 -8.33 -5.08
N GLU A 238 4.24 -7.02 -4.94
CA GLU A 238 4.74 -6.10 -5.94
C GLU A 238 6.25 -6.15 -5.85
N ALA A 239 6.87 -7.04 -6.64
CA ALA A 239 8.29 -6.95 -6.88
C ALA A 239 8.51 -5.60 -7.59
N GLU A 240 8.87 -4.57 -6.82
CA GLU A 240 9.45 -3.35 -7.39
C GLU A 240 10.53 -3.79 -8.37
N GLY A 241 10.34 -3.37 -9.63
CA GLY A 241 11.19 -3.78 -10.73
C GLY A 241 12.64 -3.38 -10.49
N ALA A 242 13.55 -4.17 -11.09
CA ALA A 242 14.96 -3.87 -11.28
C ALA A 242 15.92 -4.05 -10.08
N GLY A 243 15.58 -4.87 -9.08
CA GLY A 243 16.61 -5.40 -8.18
C GLY A 243 17.57 -6.36 -8.93
N ASN A 244 18.88 -6.26 -8.68
CA ASN A 244 19.89 -7.20 -9.19
C ASN A 244 19.79 -8.57 -8.49
N THR A 245 18.68 -9.29 -8.72
CA THR A 245 18.31 -10.54 -8.04
C THR A 245 17.81 -11.59 -9.04
N VAL A 246 18.04 -12.88 -8.74
CA VAL A 246 17.52 -14.01 -9.52
C VAL A 246 16.00 -14.07 -9.35
N ARG A 247 15.28 -14.16 -10.47
CA ARG A 247 13.81 -14.21 -10.46
C ARG A 247 13.33 -15.64 -10.63
N ILE A 248 12.45 -16.11 -9.74
CA ILE A 248 11.82 -17.44 -9.81
C ILE A 248 10.31 -17.26 -9.97
N MET A 249 9.76 -17.72 -11.10
CA MET A 249 8.32 -17.59 -11.38
C MET A 249 7.77 -18.79 -12.16
N THR A 250 6.46 -18.85 -12.31
CA THR A 250 5.85 -19.92 -13.12
C THR A 250 5.94 -19.58 -14.61
N ALA A 251 5.99 -20.60 -15.48
CA ALA A 251 5.97 -20.38 -16.93
C ALA A 251 4.79 -19.51 -17.41
N HIS A 252 3.64 -19.60 -16.74
CA HIS A 252 2.48 -18.73 -16.99
C HIS A 252 2.75 -17.27 -16.60
N GLY A 253 3.38 -17.04 -15.44
CA GLY A 253 3.69 -15.70 -14.93
C GLY A 253 4.76 -14.98 -15.76
N ALA A 254 5.58 -15.72 -16.50
CA ALA A 254 6.64 -15.18 -17.35
C ALA A 254 6.15 -14.67 -18.73
N LYS A 255 4.85 -14.76 -19.04
CA LYS A 255 4.33 -14.32 -20.34
C LYS A 255 4.62 -12.83 -20.56
N GLY A 256 5.35 -12.52 -21.63
CA GLY A 256 5.76 -11.15 -21.97
C GLY A 256 7.02 -10.67 -21.26
N LEU A 257 7.60 -11.47 -20.35
CA LEU A 257 8.91 -11.23 -19.76
C LEU A 257 10.00 -11.97 -20.54
N GLN A 258 11.24 -11.52 -20.40
CA GLN A 258 12.42 -12.15 -21.00
C GLN A 258 13.64 -11.94 -20.11
N ALA A 259 14.64 -12.81 -20.26
CA ALA A 259 15.91 -12.71 -19.55
C ALA A 259 17.06 -13.32 -20.38
N PRO A 260 18.29 -12.81 -20.23
CA PRO A 260 19.47 -13.39 -20.88
C PRO A 260 19.65 -14.88 -20.63
N LEU A 261 19.54 -15.31 -19.37
CA LEU A 261 19.63 -16.72 -18.99
C LEU A 261 18.29 -17.19 -18.43
N VAL A 262 17.70 -18.19 -19.08
CA VAL A 262 16.50 -18.88 -18.59
C VAL A 262 16.83 -20.31 -18.18
N ILE A 263 16.38 -20.71 -17.00
CA ILE A 263 16.56 -22.07 -16.46
C ILE A 263 15.19 -22.73 -16.29
N LEU A 264 15.01 -23.92 -16.86
CA LEU A 264 13.82 -24.77 -16.72
C LEU A 264 14.19 -26.01 -15.90
N PRO A 265 13.97 -26.03 -14.57
CA PRO A 265 14.41 -27.14 -13.72
C PRO A 265 13.36 -28.23 -13.44
N ASP A 266 12.07 -27.97 -13.68
CA ASP A 266 10.96 -28.92 -13.47
C ASP A 266 10.36 -29.33 -14.82
N THR A 267 11.04 -30.23 -15.53
CA THR A 267 10.68 -30.62 -16.91
C THR A 267 10.33 -32.09 -17.10
N THR A 268 10.40 -32.91 -16.05
CA THR A 268 10.15 -34.36 -16.12
C THR A 268 8.72 -34.75 -15.75
N ALA A 269 8.00 -33.92 -15.01
CA ALA A 269 6.63 -34.19 -14.60
C ALA A 269 5.60 -33.92 -15.73
N LEU A 270 4.45 -34.61 -15.67
CA LEU A 270 3.27 -34.31 -16.49
C LEU A 270 2.24 -33.49 -15.69
N PRO A 271 1.32 -32.76 -16.35
CA PRO A 271 0.18 -32.14 -15.66
C PRO A 271 -0.60 -33.18 -14.86
N PRO A 272 -1.16 -32.83 -13.69
CA PRO A 272 -2.01 -33.77 -12.96
C PRO A 272 -3.30 -33.97 -13.78
N GLN A 273 -3.77 -35.20 -13.89
CA GLN A 273 -5.07 -35.45 -14.49
C GLN A 273 -6.10 -35.42 -13.36
N ASP A 274 -6.91 -34.37 -13.31
CA ASP A 274 -8.17 -34.45 -12.58
C ASP A 274 -9.10 -35.35 -13.38
N GLU A 275 -9.30 -36.58 -12.89
CA GLU A 275 -10.12 -37.60 -13.54
C GLU A 275 -11.57 -37.58 -13.03
N SER A 276 -11.93 -36.68 -12.12
CA SER A 276 -13.24 -36.72 -11.45
C SER A 276 -14.34 -35.96 -12.19
N PHE A 277 -13.98 -34.96 -12.99
CA PHE A 277 -14.91 -34.15 -13.76
C PHE A 277 -14.41 -33.90 -15.19
N ALA A 278 -15.32 -33.96 -16.16
CA ALA A 278 -15.11 -33.54 -17.53
C ALA A 278 -16.19 -32.52 -17.93
N TRP A 279 -15.86 -31.59 -18.82
CA TRP A 279 -16.84 -30.65 -19.36
C TRP A 279 -17.31 -31.13 -20.72
N VAL A 280 -18.63 -31.25 -20.89
CA VAL A 280 -19.26 -31.63 -22.16
C VAL A 280 -20.18 -30.52 -22.63
N THR A 281 -20.27 -30.33 -23.94
CA THR A 281 -21.24 -29.39 -24.51
C THR A 281 -22.54 -30.12 -24.77
N ASP A 282 -23.63 -29.63 -24.19
CA ASP A 282 -24.96 -30.10 -24.53
C ASP A 282 -25.26 -29.74 -26.00
N THR A 283 -25.54 -30.75 -26.81
CA THR A 283 -25.83 -30.58 -28.23
C THR A 283 -27.15 -29.86 -28.51
N GLN A 284 -28.08 -29.81 -27.55
CA GLN A 284 -29.39 -29.16 -27.73
C GLN A 284 -29.34 -27.68 -27.33
N THR A 285 -28.72 -27.37 -26.19
CA THR A 285 -28.68 -26.01 -25.65
C THR A 285 -27.37 -25.26 -25.94
N GLY A 286 -26.32 -25.98 -26.35
CA GLY A 286 -24.97 -25.43 -26.49
C GLY A 286 -24.28 -25.13 -25.15
N ALA A 287 -24.91 -25.44 -24.01
CA ALA A 287 -24.37 -25.14 -22.69
C ALA A 287 -23.22 -26.08 -22.32
N ALA A 288 -22.21 -25.56 -21.60
CA ALA A 288 -21.17 -26.37 -21.00
C ALA A 288 -21.69 -27.01 -19.70
N LEU A 289 -21.77 -28.35 -19.68
CA LEU A 289 -22.23 -29.13 -18.54
C LEU A 289 -21.06 -29.89 -17.89
N PRO A 290 -20.97 -29.87 -16.54
CA PRO A 290 -20.02 -30.72 -15.84
C PRO A 290 -20.55 -32.17 -15.79
N LEU A 291 -19.75 -33.10 -16.29
CA LEU A 291 -19.95 -34.53 -16.20
C LEU A 291 -19.06 -35.10 -15.10
N TRP A 292 -19.66 -35.74 -14.10
CA TRP A 292 -18.91 -36.53 -13.14
C TRP A 292 -18.41 -37.82 -13.83
N VAL A 293 -17.11 -38.06 -13.76
CA VAL A 293 -16.47 -39.21 -14.39
C VAL A 293 -16.24 -40.28 -13.31
N PRO A 294 -16.95 -41.43 -13.38
CA PRO A 294 -16.82 -42.46 -12.37
C PRO A 294 -15.52 -43.25 -12.54
N ARG A 295 -15.24 -44.13 -11.57
CA ARG A 295 -14.10 -45.08 -11.65
C ARG A 295 -14.20 -45.95 -12.91
N ARG A 296 -13.06 -46.45 -13.37
CA ARG A 296 -12.88 -47.17 -14.64
C ARG A 296 -13.95 -48.23 -14.92
N GLU A 297 -14.37 -48.97 -13.91
CA GLU A 297 -15.36 -50.05 -14.00
C GLU A 297 -16.77 -49.59 -14.39
N PHE A 298 -17.10 -48.33 -14.09
CA PHE A 298 -18.43 -47.75 -14.31
C PHE A 298 -18.44 -46.69 -15.40
N ARG A 299 -17.34 -46.52 -16.14
CA ARG A 299 -17.26 -45.53 -17.22
C ARG A 299 -18.05 -45.99 -18.44
N CYS A 300 -18.87 -45.08 -18.96
CA CYS A 300 -19.54 -45.24 -20.24
C CYS A 300 -18.74 -44.55 -21.37
N ALA A 301 -19.07 -44.87 -22.62
CA ALA A 301 -18.39 -44.33 -23.79
C ALA A 301 -18.37 -42.79 -23.84
N ALA A 302 -19.43 -42.14 -23.36
CA ALA A 302 -19.50 -40.68 -23.29
C ALA A 302 -18.45 -40.10 -22.33
N ALA A 303 -18.23 -40.74 -21.18
CA ALA A 303 -17.22 -40.33 -20.20
C ALA A 303 -15.79 -40.54 -20.73
N ASP A 304 -15.53 -41.66 -21.42
CA ASP A 304 -14.21 -41.91 -22.03
C ASP A 304 -13.93 -40.91 -23.17
N CYS A 305 -14.90 -40.63 -24.03
CA CYS A 305 -14.77 -39.64 -25.11
C CYS A 305 -14.50 -38.22 -24.56
N ALA A 306 -15.26 -37.79 -23.57
CA ALA A 306 -15.09 -36.48 -22.94
C ALA A 306 -13.70 -36.32 -22.30
N ARG A 307 -13.23 -37.36 -21.61
CA ARG A 307 -11.89 -37.36 -20.99
C ARG A 307 -10.78 -37.38 -22.05
N ASP A 308 -10.92 -38.15 -23.12
CA ASP A 308 -9.92 -38.17 -24.19
C ASP A 308 -9.81 -36.82 -24.91
N ALA A 309 -10.95 -36.15 -25.15
CA ALA A 309 -10.99 -34.80 -25.69
C ALA A 309 -10.32 -33.77 -24.76
N ASP A 310 -10.65 -33.81 -23.46
CA ASP A 310 -10.04 -32.94 -22.45
C ASP A 310 -8.53 -33.20 -22.30
N ARG A 311 -8.09 -34.48 -22.34
CA ARG A 311 -6.67 -34.85 -22.34
C ARG A 311 -5.94 -34.25 -23.53
N VAL A 312 -6.53 -34.28 -24.72
CA VAL A 312 -5.92 -33.65 -25.92
C VAL A 312 -5.80 -32.14 -25.74
N LEU A 313 -6.82 -31.46 -25.22
CA LEU A 313 -6.77 -30.03 -24.95
C LEU A 313 -5.71 -29.66 -23.89
N LYS A 314 -5.68 -30.40 -22.77
CA LYS A 314 -4.67 -30.23 -21.71
C LYS A 314 -3.25 -30.48 -22.23
N THR A 315 -3.07 -31.46 -23.12
CA THR A 315 -1.76 -31.73 -23.75
C THR A 315 -1.35 -30.60 -24.70
N LYS A 316 -2.29 -30.06 -25.49
CA LYS A 316 -2.02 -28.87 -26.33
C LYS A 316 -1.59 -27.67 -25.49
N GLU A 317 -2.27 -27.43 -24.37
CA GLU A 317 -1.92 -26.33 -23.46
C GLU A 317 -0.57 -26.56 -22.78
N TYR A 318 -0.30 -27.79 -22.33
CA TYR A 318 1.00 -28.19 -21.81
C TYR A 318 2.15 -27.92 -22.79
N ASN A 319 1.94 -28.19 -24.08
CA ASN A 319 2.94 -27.93 -25.13
C ASN A 319 3.08 -26.42 -25.43
N ARG A 320 1.99 -25.64 -25.39
CA ARG A 320 2.06 -24.17 -25.53
C ARG A 320 2.85 -23.53 -24.41
N LEU A 321 2.70 -24.03 -23.18
CA LEU A 321 3.47 -23.56 -22.03
C LEU A 321 4.97 -23.85 -22.19
N LEU A 322 5.34 -25.00 -22.75
CA LEU A 322 6.74 -25.26 -23.13
C LEU A 322 7.24 -24.22 -24.13
N TYR A 323 6.48 -23.96 -25.19
CA TYR A 323 6.83 -22.94 -26.19
C TYR A 323 7.01 -21.56 -25.54
N VAL A 324 6.11 -21.15 -24.64
CA VAL A 324 6.25 -19.89 -23.90
C VAL A 324 7.55 -19.90 -23.10
N ALA A 325 7.83 -20.97 -22.35
CA ALA A 325 9.03 -21.09 -21.50
C ALA A 325 10.33 -21.04 -22.32
N LEU A 326 10.42 -21.78 -23.43
CA LEU A 326 11.59 -21.81 -24.31
C LEU A 326 11.86 -20.45 -24.95
N THR A 327 10.81 -19.70 -25.29
CA THR A 327 10.91 -18.37 -25.92
C THR A 327 11.13 -17.22 -24.94
N ARG A 328 11.32 -17.48 -23.64
CA ARG A 328 11.68 -16.44 -22.67
C ARG A 328 13.19 -16.16 -22.65
N ALA A 329 14.00 -17.10 -23.14
CA ALA A 329 15.46 -16.97 -23.19
C ALA A 329 15.87 -16.01 -24.30
N GLU A 330 16.66 -14.98 -23.97
CA GLU A 330 17.28 -14.12 -24.98
C GLU A 330 18.56 -14.78 -25.54
N ASP A 331 19.41 -15.31 -24.65
CA ASP A 331 20.76 -15.75 -25.03
C ASP A 331 21.06 -17.21 -24.69
N ARG A 332 20.67 -17.64 -23.49
CA ARG A 332 20.98 -18.97 -22.97
C ARG A 332 19.76 -19.61 -22.34
N LEU A 333 19.60 -20.90 -22.63
CA LEU A 333 18.56 -21.74 -22.07
C LEU A 333 19.20 -22.98 -21.43
N LEU A 334 18.96 -23.18 -20.15
CA LEU A 334 19.32 -24.40 -19.43
C LEU A 334 18.06 -25.20 -19.13
N VAL A 335 17.98 -26.45 -19.61
CA VAL A 335 16.85 -27.36 -19.35
C VAL A 335 17.35 -28.53 -18.53
N CYS A 336 16.72 -28.77 -17.39
CA CYS A 336 17.06 -29.87 -16.49
C CYS A 336 15.80 -30.41 -15.78
N GLY A 337 15.97 -31.51 -15.08
CA GLY A 337 14.91 -32.18 -14.35
C GLY A 337 15.47 -33.30 -13.50
N TRP A 338 14.60 -33.95 -12.73
CA TRP A 338 14.95 -35.08 -11.89
C TRP A 338 14.10 -36.30 -12.24
N GLU A 339 14.69 -37.47 -12.06
CA GLU A 339 13.96 -38.74 -12.13
C GLU A 339 13.66 -39.23 -10.71
N THR A 340 12.52 -39.91 -10.55
CA THR A 340 12.16 -40.57 -9.29
C THR A 340 12.26 -42.08 -9.50
N ARG A 341 11.68 -42.89 -8.61
CA ARG A 341 11.53 -44.34 -8.87
C ARG A 341 10.68 -44.66 -10.11
N ARG A 342 9.93 -43.69 -10.63
CA ARG A 342 9.18 -43.80 -11.89
C ARG A 342 10.01 -43.24 -13.03
N GLU A 343 10.04 -43.96 -14.15
CA GLU A 343 10.63 -43.47 -15.39
C GLU A 343 9.98 -42.17 -15.86
N VAL A 344 10.80 -41.31 -16.45
CA VAL A 344 10.34 -40.06 -17.07
C VAL A 344 9.59 -40.39 -18.35
N SER A 345 8.34 -39.91 -18.43
CA SER A 345 7.51 -40.10 -19.61
C SER A 345 8.18 -39.51 -20.87
N GLY A 346 8.05 -40.22 -21.99
CA GLY A 346 8.47 -39.73 -23.31
C GLY A 346 7.79 -38.41 -23.71
N ASP A 347 6.61 -38.13 -23.14
CA ASP A 347 5.85 -36.90 -23.39
C ASP A 347 6.19 -35.76 -22.41
N SER A 348 7.19 -35.93 -21.54
CA SER A 348 7.66 -34.85 -20.68
C SER A 348 8.39 -33.77 -21.49
N TRP A 349 8.38 -32.53 -20.99
CA TRP A 349 9.15 -31.43 -21.57
C TRP A 349 10.63 -31.77 -21.75
N TYR A 350 11.24 -32.48 -20.78
CA TYR A 350 12.63 -32.91 -20.88
C TYR A 350 12.89 -33.76 -22.13
N ARG A 351 12.08 -34.81 -22.34
CA ARG A 351 12.20 -35.72 -23.49
C ARG A 351 11.82 -35.06 -24.82
N MET A 352 10.95 -34.06 -24.82
CA MET A 352 10.67 -33.25 -26.01
C MET A 352 11.87 -32.38 -26.40
N VAL A 353 12.49 -31.70 -25.42
CA VAL A 353 13.67 -30.87 -25.64
C VAL A 353 14.87 -31.71 -26.04
N GLU A 354 15.09 -32.85 -25.40
CA GLU A 354 16.15 -33.81 -25.74
C GLU A 354 16.08 -34.23 -27.22
N ARG A 355 14.89 -34.61 -27.71
CA ARG A 355 14.66 -34.92 -29.14
C ARG A 355 14.97 -33.74 -30.06
N GLY A 356 14.64 -32.52 -29.62
CA GLY A 356 15.00 -31.29 -30.35
C GLY A 356 16.51 -31.08 -30.45
N PHE A 357 17.23 -31.26 -29.34
CA PHE A 357 18.70 -31.15 -29.30
C PHE A 357 19.38 -32.24 -30.16
N GLN A 358 18.84 -33.46 -30.17
CA GLN A 358 19.31 -34.53 -31.06
C GLN A 358 19.12 -34.14 -32.54
N ALA A 359 17.97 -33.59 -32.91
CA ALA A 359 17.71 -33.11 -34.28
C ALA A 359 18.65 -31.96 -34.68
N LEU A 360 19.05 -31.11 -33.72
CA LEU A 360 20.02 -30.03 -33.90
C LEU A 360 21.48 -30.50 -33.87
N SER A 361 21.73 -31.81 -33.78
CA SER A 361 23.08 -32.39 -33.66
C SER A 361 23.89 -31.80 -32.50
N ALA A 362 23.23 -31.62 -31.35
CA ALA A 362 23.87 -31.14 -30.14
C ALA A 362 25.06 -32.02 -29.72
N LYS A 363 26.08 -31.40 -29.14
CA LYS A 363 27.30 -32.06 -28.68
C LYS A 363 27.18 -32.43 -27.22
N THR A 364 27.75 -33.57 -26.85
CA THR A 364 27.89 -33.97 -25.45
C THR A 364 29.12 -33.28 -24.84
N ALA A 365 28.95 -32.61 -23.71
CA ALA A 365 30.02 -32.00 -22.93
C ALA A 365 29.83 -32.32 -21.44
N PRO A 366 30.89 -32.36 -20.62
CA PRO A 366 30.72 -32.50 -19.17
C PRO A 366 29.99 -31.28 -18.61
N PHE A 367 29.01 -31.50 -17.74
CA PHE A 367 28.26 -30.42 -17.09
C PHE A 367 29.14 -29.74 -16.04
N GLY A 368 29.90 -28.71 -16.45
CA GLY A 368 30.70 -27.82 -15.60
C GLY A 368 31.75 -28.50 -14.71
N ALA A 369 33.04 -28.18 -14.89
CA ALA A 369 34.14 -28.71 -14.06
C ALA A 369 34.19 -28.13 -12.61
N ILE A 370 33.03 -27.86 -11.99
CA ILE A 370 32.92 -27.38 -10.61
C ILE A 370 32.82 -28.59 -9.69
N PRO A 371 33.74 -28.77 -8.71
CA PRO A 371 33.63 -29.82 -7.71
C PRO A 371 32.28 -29.73 -6.99
N ASN A 372 31.53 -30.83 -6.97
CA ASN A 372 30.22 -30.98 -6.32
C ASN A 372 28.98 -30.37 -7.01
N ALA A 373 29.08 -29.83 -8.23
CA ALA A 373 27.89 -29.30 -8.93
C ALA A 373 26.99 -30.41 -9.50
N TRP A 374 27.50 -31.28 -10.39
CA TRP A 374 26.78 -32.49 -10.85
C TRP A 374 27.74 -33.38 -11.66
N PRO A 375 27.93 -34.68 -11.33
CA PRO A 375 28.70 -35.58 -12.18
C PRO A 375 27.84 -36.02 -13.38
N GLY A 376 28.26 -35.69 -14.60
CA GLY A 376 27.61 -36.18 -15.82
C GLY A 376 27.80 -35.26 -17.02
N ASP A 377 27.17 -35.66 -18.11
CA ASP A 377 27.22 -34.93 -19.38
C ASP A 377 25.96 -34.07 -19.58
N VAL A 378 26.09 -33.05 -20.41
CA VAL A 378 25.04 -32.16 -20.89
C VAL A 378 25.08 -32.10 -22.42
N LEU A 379 23.90 -31.97 -23.04
CA LEU A 379 23.78 -31.69 -24.47
C LEU A 379 23.86 -30.18 -24.71
N VAL A 380 24.81 -29.77 -25.55
CA VAL A 380 25.10 -28.36 -25.85
C VAL A 380 24.91 -28.11 -27.34
N HIS A 381 24.16 -27.05 -27.65
CA HIS A 381 24.01 -26.54 -29.00
C HIS A 381 24.27 -25.02 -28.98
N ASP A 382 25.27 -24.59 -29.74
CA ASP A 382 25.68 -23.19 -29.83
C ASP A 382 25.27 -22.62 -31.19
N ALA A 383 24.74 -21.39 -31.18
CA ALA A 383 24.45 -20.61 -32.37
C ALA A 383 25.33 -19.35 -32.39
N PRO A 384 25.88 -18.96 -33.56
CA PRO A 384 26.69 -17.75 -33.67
C PRO A 384 25.83 -16.49 -33.47
N GLN A 385 26.41 -15.46 -32.85
CA GLN A 385 25.78 -14.14 -32.72
C GLN A 385 25.62 -13.52 -34.12
N THR A 386 24.37 -13.21 -34.50
CA THR A 386 24.04 -12.64 -35.82
C THR A 386 23.74 -11.14 -35.78
N ALA A 387 23.39 -10.60 -34.60
CA ALA A 387 23.07 -9.20 -34.40
C ALA A 387 24.24 -8.42 -33.77
N PRO A 388 24.44 -7.13 -34.12
CA PRO A 388 25.44 -6.29 -33.49
C PRO A 388 25.16 -6.13 -31.99
N LEU A 389 26.22 -6.08 -31.19
CA LEU A 389 26.12 -5.89 -29.75
C LEU A 389 25.48 -4.53 -29.46
N PRO A 390 24.47 -4.45 -28.57
CA PRO A 390 24.01 -3.17 -28.06
C PRO A 390 25.20 -2.46 -27.40
N THR A 391 25.40 -1.17 -27.68
CA THR A 391 26.34 -0.33 -26.93
C THR A 391 25.86 -0.29 -25.49
N THR A 392 26.47 -1.12 -24.64
CA THR A 392 26.04 -1.28 -23.25
C THR A 392 26.28 0.05 -22.53
N ALA A 393 25.22 0.75 -22.15
CA ALA A 393 25.31 1.67 -21.02
C ALA A 393 25.81 0.81 -19.85
N ALA A 394 27.01 1.11 -19.34
CA ALA A 394 27.58 0.40 -18.21
C ALA A 394 26.51 0.36 -17.12
N ALA A 395 26.25 -0.83 -16.57
CA ALA A 395 25.44 -0.95 -15.38
C ALA A 395 26.11 -0.08 -14.32
N VAL A 396 25.49 1.08 -14.04
CA VAL A 396 25.89 1.95 -12.95
C VAL A 396 25.61 1.11 -11.72
N ALA A 397 26.66 0.60 -11.07
CA ALA A 397 26.52 0.06 -9.73
C ALA A 397 25.82 1.15 -8.91
N ASP A 398 24.71 0.83 -8.26
CA ASP A 398 24.03 1.78 -7.40
C ASP A 398 25.09 2.43 -6.50
N PRO A 399 25.27 3.76 -6.57
CA PRO A 399 26.30 4.41 -5.81
C PRO A 399 26.03 4.07 -4.35
N VAL A 400 27.03 3.51 -3.67
CA VAL A 400 26.99 3.33 -2.22
C VAL A 400 26.78 4.73 -1.65
N ILE A 401 25.54 5.02 -1.23
CA ILE A 401 25.21 6.31 -0.66
C ILE A 401 25.96 6.38 0.66
N ALA A 402 27.04 7.17 0.68
CA ALA A 402 27.71 7.51 1.92
C ALA A 402 26.72 8.27 2.78
N LEU A 403 26.25 7.64 3.87
CA LEU A 403 25.36 8.28 4.81
C LEU A 403 26.03 9.57 5.33
N PRO A 404 25.31 10.70 5.39
CA PRO A 404 25.86 11.93 5.89
C PRO A 404 26.30 11.78 7.35
N SER A 405 27.32 12.54 7.76
CA SER A 405 27.95 12.41 9.09
C SER A 405 26.97 12.56 10.27
N TRP A 406 25.87 13.30 10.08
CA TRP A 406 24.80 13.46 11.07
C TRP A 406 23.95 12.20 11.26
N ALA A 407 23.92 11.28 10.29
CA ALA A 407 23.26 9.98 10.43
C ALA A 407 23.98 9.08 11.45
N GLY A 408 25.18 9.48 11.89
CA GLY A 408 25.97 8.77 12.90
C GLY A 408 26.56 7.46 12.38
N ARG A 409 27.04 6.64 13.32
CA ARG A 409 27.54 5.28 13.04
C ARG A 409 26.68 4.28 13.81
N PRO A 410 26.52 3.04 13.30
CA PRO A 410 25.94 1.95 14.08
C PRO A 410 26.63 1.87 15.46
N GLY A 411 25.85 1.93 16.54
CA GLY A 411 26.33 2.01 17.93
C GLY A 411 26.32 3.40 18.57
N ALA A 412 26.29 4.49 17.78
CA ALA A 412 26.03 5.84 18.27
C ALA A 412 24.54 6.21 18.24
N TRP A 413 23.71 5.35 17.64
CA TRP A 413 22.26 5.53 17.54
C TRP A 413 21.61 5.30 18.91
N GLN A 414 20.83 6.28 19.35
CA GLN A 414 20.05 6.19 20.57
C GLN A 414 18.57 6.09 20.21
N THR A 415 17.86 5.16 20.86
CA THR A 415 16.41 5.08 20.77
C THR A 415 15.82 6.26 21.53
N ALA A 416 15.45 7.31 20.81
CA ALA A 416 14.65 8.41 21.34
C ALA A 416 13.25 8.34 20.72
N PRO A 417 12.17 8.44 21.51
CA PRO A 417 10.85 8.63 20.94
C PRO A 417 10.87 9.89 20.07
N PRO A 418 10.19 9.90 18.91
CA PRO A 418 10.04 11.12 18.15
C PRO A 418 9.42 12.20 19.06
N PRO A 419 9.83 13.47 18.94
CA PRO A 419 9.17 14.54 19.66
C PRO A 419 7.68 14.46 19.39
N ALA A 420 6.86 14.57 20.45
CA ALA A 420 5.42 14.49 20.33
C ALA A 420 4.97 15.45 19.23
N GLU A 421 4.27 14.90 18.24
CA GLU A 421 3.78 15.71 17.13
C GLU A 421 2.89 16.80 17.73
N PRO A 422 3.16 18.09 17.43
CA PRO A 422 2.33 19.15 17.97
C PRO A 422 0.87 18.87 17.58
N PRO A 423 -0.10 19.16 18.45
CA PRO A 423 -1.50 18.91 18.14
C PRO A 423 -1.80 19.50 16.76
N VAL A 424 -2.40 18.69 15.88
CA VAL A 424 -2.73 19.11 14.52
C VAL A 424 -3.45 20.45 14.63
N PRO A 425 -2.88 21.54 14.09
CA PRO A 425 -3.50 22.85 14.20
C PRO A 425 -4.86 22.73 13.53
N ILE A 426 -5.94 22.80 14.31
CA ILE A 426 -7.29 22.80 13.75
C ILE A 426 -7.36 24.09 12.94
N PRO A 427 -7.49 24.01 11.60
CA PRO A 427 -7.55 25.21 10.79
C PRO A 427 -8.77 25.99 11.26
N LEU A 428 -8.57 27.16 11.85
CA LEU A 428 -9.66 28.11 11.96
C LEU A 428 -10.00 28.46 10.51
N ALA A 429 -11.15 27.98 10.03
CA ALA A 429 -11.69 28.29 8.72
C ALA A 429 -12.71 29.42 8.91
N PRO A 430 -12.32 30.71 8.83
CA PRO A 430 -13.18 31.84 9.18
C PRO A 430 -14.40 31.96 8.26
N SER A 431 -14.37 31.29 7.11
CA SER A 431 -15.41 31.25 6.07
C SER A 431 -16.40 30.07 6.20
N ARG A 432 -16.23 29.16 7.18
CA ARG A 432 -17.21 28.09 7.46
C ARG A 432 -18.00 28.39 8.74
N PRO A 433 -19.32 28.64 8.67
CA PRO A 433 -20.16 28.89 9.85
C PRO A 433 -20.38 27.66 10.75
N GLN A 434 -19.70 26.54 10.50
CA GLN A 434 -20.00 25.25 11.12
C GLN A 434 -19.13 24.92 12.34
N ASP A 435 -18.22 25.82 12.74
CA ASP A 435 -17.38 25.60 13.92
C ASP A 435 -17.93 26.31 15.16
N ALA A 436 -18.19 25.50 16.20
CA ALA A 436 -18.78 25.86 17.49
C ALA A 436 -17.99 26.88 18.33
N GLY A 437 -16.89 27.46 17.81
CA GLY A 437 -16.06 28.44 18.52
C GLY A 437 -16.50 29.90 18.37
N HIS A 438 -17.37 30.23 17.40
CA HIS A 438 -17.57 31.63 16.99
C HIS A 438 -18.82 32.36 17.54
N GLY A 439 -19.62 31.72 18.41
CA GLY A 439 -20.79 32.34 19.05
C GLY A 439 -22.10 32.11 18.26
N PRO A 440 -23.26 32.59 18.76
CA PRO A 440 -24.55 32.31 18.15
C PRO A 440 -24.66 32.90 16.74
N VAL A 441 -25.17 32.09 15.80
CA VAL A 441 -25.41 32.51 14.42
C VAL A 441 -26.44 33.65 14.41
N PRO A 442 -26.20 34.76 13.69
CA PRO A 442 -27.11 35.91 13.72
C PRO A 442 -28.46 35.55 13.08
N ARG A 443 -29.55 36.14 13.58
CA ARG A 443 -30.90 35.90 13.06
C ARG A 443 -30.99 36.36 11.59
N ALA A 444 -31.23 35.42 10.68
CA ALA A 444 -31.61 35.73 9.30
C ALA A 444 -33.09 36.15 9.23
N LEU A 445 -33.49 36.84 8.15
CA LEU A 445 -34.89 37.20 7.89
C LEU A 445 -35.77 35.92 7.88
N SER A 446 -36.92 35.99 8.56
CA SER A 446 -37.82 34.86 8.83
C SER A 446 -38.13 34.02 7.58
N PRO A 447 -37.96 32.68 7.62
CA PRO A 447 -38.37 31.79 6.54
C PRO A 447 -39.88 31.80 6.28
N LEU A 448 -40.69 32.24 7.26
CA LEU A 448 -42.15 32.27 7.15
C LEU A 448 -42.68 33.43 6.27
N LEU A 449 -41.84 34.41 5.92
CA LEU A 449 -42.20 35.50 5.00
C LEU A 449 -41.99 35.14 3.51
N ALA A 450 -41.35 34.01 3.19
CA ALA A 450 -41.16 33.54 1.81
C ALA A 450 -41.15 32.00 1.77
N ARG A 451 -42.33 31.38 1.65
CA ARG A 451 -42.46 29.93 1.41
C ARG A 451 -41.90 29.61 0.02
N GLY A 452 -40.66 29.11 -0.03
CA GLY A 452 -40.04 28.57 -1.27
C GLY A 452 -38.54 28.80 -1.46
N ASP A 453 -37.93 29.74 -0.73
CA ASP A 453 -36.69 30.40 -1.21
C ASP A 453 -35.36 30.01 -0.56
N ALA A 454 -35.28 28.95 0.25
CA ALA A 454 -33.98 28.57 0.85
C ALA A 454 -32.90 28.32 -0.22
N GLY A 455 -33.25 27.59 -1.29
CA GLY A 455 -32.36 27.37 -2.44
C GLY A 455 -32.11 28.64 -3.26
N GLN A 456 -33.12 29.50 -3.42
CA GLN A 456 -32.97 30.78 -4.14
C GLN A 456 -32.06 31.76 -3.42
N ARG A 457 -32.00 31.76 -2.08
CA ARG A 457 -31.10 32.63 -1.30
C ARG A 457 -29.63 32.26 -1.49
N PHE A 458 -29.30 30.97 -1.43
CA PHE A 458 -27.93 30.51 -1.71
C PHE A 458 -27.54 30.75 -3.17
N LEU A 459 -28.48 30.54 -4.11
CA LEU A 459 -28.28 30.87 -5.51
C LEU A 459 -28.02 32.37 -5.70
N ARG A 460 -28.84 33.23 -5.08
CA ARG A 460 -28.69 34.70 -5.11
C ARG A 460 -27.31 35.14 -4.61
N GLY A 461 -26.87 34.61 -3.46
CA GLY A 461 -25.54 34.88 -2.92
C GLY A 461 -24.42 34.52 -3.90
N ARG A 462 -24.47 33.31 -4.48
CA ARG A 462 -23.48 32.86 -5.48
C ARG A 462 -23.46 33.74 -6.74
N LEU A 463 -24.62 34.18 -7.21
CA LEU A 463 -24.72 35.06 -8.38
C LEU A 463 -24.13 36.45 -8.10
N VAL A 464 -24.43 37.02 -6.92
CA VAL A 464 -23.87 38.31 -6.49
C VAL A 464 -22.35 38.24 -6.34
N HIS A 465 -21.82 37.22 -5.66
CA HIS A 465 -20.37 37.02 -5.53
C HIS A 465 -19.68 36.86 -6.88
N SER A 466 -20.24 36.07 -7.79
CA SER A 466 -19.68 35.87 -9.14
C SER A 466 -19.67 37.16 -9.98
N LEU A 467 -20.75 37.94 -9.92
CA LEU A 467 -20.79 39.24 -10.61
C LEU A 467 -19.79 40.23 -10.00
N LEU A 468 -19.70 40.30 -8.66
CA LEU A 468 -18.72 41.15 -7.97
C LEU A 468 -17.28 40.69 -8.19
N GLN A 469 -17.05 39.40 -8.50
CA GLN A 469 -15.74 38.86 -8.86
C GLN A 469 -15.33 39.31 -10.27
N HIS A 470 -16.19 39.11 -11.28
CA HIS A 470 -15.82 39.22 -12.70
C HIS A 470 -16.17 40.56 -13.38
N LEU A 471 -17.23 41.26 -12.97
CA LEU A 471 -17.60 42.53 -13.63
C LEU A 471 -16.51 43.63 -13.56
N PRO A 472 -15.69 43.73 -12.49
CA PRO A 472 -14.62 44.73 -12.43
C PRO A 472 -13.58 44.61 -13.56
N ASP A 473 -13.39 43.42 -14.12
CA ASP A 473 -12.43 43.16 -15.21
C ASP A 473 -12.91 43.70 -16.56
N LEU A 474 -14.20 44.07 -16.65
CA LEU A 474 -14.78 44.66 -17.85
C LEU A 474 -14.73 46.19 -17.82
N PRO A 475 -14.61 46.86 -18.99
CA PRO A 475 -14.79 48.31 -19.10
C PRO A 475 -16.13 48.76 -18.53
N VAL A 476 -16.14 49.89 -17.82
CA VAL A 476 -17.34 50.43 -17.15
C VAL A 476 -18.60 50.48 -18.04
N PRO A 477 -18.52 50.89 -19.33
CA PRO A 477 -19.70 50.91 -20.21
C PRO A 477 -20.33 49.54 -20.47
N ASP A 478 -19.54 48.47 -20.39
CA ASP A 478 -19.97 47.12 -20.77
C ASP A 478 -20.57 46.33 -19.59
N ARG A 479 -20.27 46.76 -18.35
CA ARG A 479 -20.69 46.06 -17.11
C ARG A 479 -22.20 45.88 -17.00
N PRO A 480 -23.07 46.87 -17.30
CA PRO A 480 -24.52 46.68 -17.19
C PRO A 480 -25.05 45.62 -18.17
N ALA A 481 -24.58 45.62 -19.41
CA ALA A 481 -24.98 44.64 -20.42
C ALA A 481 -24.51 43.22 -20.04
N ALA A 482 -23.27 43.09 -19.56
CA ALA A 482 -22.70 41.83 -19.11
C ALA A 482 -23.40 41.25 -17.87
N ALA A 483 -23.74 42.10 -16.89
CA ALA A 483 -24.49 41.68 -15.70
C ALA A 483 -25.86 41.12 -16.07
N MET A 484 -26.58 41.80 -16.95
CA MET A 484 -27.88 41.36 -17.44
C MET A 484 -27.78 40.07 -18.28
N ALA A 485 -26.74 39.94 -19.12
CA ALA A 485 -26.51 38.73 -19.91
C ALA A 485 -26.23 37.50 -19.03
N TYR A 486 -25.40 37.66 -17.99
CA TYR A 486 -25.09 36.59 -17.04
C TYR A 486 -26.33 36.14 -16.26
N LEU A 487 -27.10 37.10 -15.71
CA LEU A 487 -28.29 36.79 -14.92
C LEU A 487 -29.45 36.19 -15.74
N ARG A 488 -29.49 36.43 -17.06
CA ARG A 488 -30.48 35.85 -17.99
C ARG A 488 -30.14 34.44 -18.46
N HIS A 489 -28.98 33.90 -18.09
CA HIS A 489 -28.61 32.54 -18.49
C HIS A 489 -29.65 31.54 -17.94
N GLY A 490 -30.20 30.68 -18.82
CA GLY A 490 -31.39 29.85 -18.53
C GLY A 490 -31.26 28.82 -17.40
N GLY A 491 -30.11 28.75 -16.73
CA GLY A 491 -29.85 27.85 -15.60
C GLY A 491 -30.24 28.40 -14.23
N PHE A 492 -30.61 29.68 -14.11
CA PHE A 492 -30.87 30.33 -12.80
C PHE A 492 -32.35 30.56 -12.47
N SER A 493 -33.27 30.36 -13.44
CA SER A 493 -34.72 30.47 -13.25
C SER A 493 -35.20 31.72 -12.47
N LEU A 494 -34.57 32.88 -12.72
CA LEU A 494 -34.95 34.17 -12.12
C LEU A 494 -36.03 34.88 -12.94
N ASP A 495 -36.95 35.58 -12.27
CA ASP A 495 -37.91 36.44 -12.96
C ASP A 495 -37.25 37.73 -13.50
N PRO A 496 -37.81 38.38 -14.54
CA PRO A 496 -37.19 39.57 -15.13
C PRO A 496 -37.02 40.75 -14.17
N ALA A 497 -37.89 40.87 -13.17
CA ALA A 497 -37.82 41.94 -12.16
C ALA A 497 -36.66 41.71 -11.17
N ALA A 498 -36.44 40.48 -10.72
CA ALA A 498 -35.33 40.10 -9.86
C ALA A 498 -33.98 40.21 -10.58
N ILE A 499 -33.93 39.89 -11.88
CA ILE A 499 -32.72 40.09 -12.70
C ILE A 499 -32.33 41.58 -12.71
N GLN A 500 -33.27 42.47 -12.99
CA GLN A 500 -33.00 43.91 -13.01
C GLN A 500 -32.59 44.41 -11.62
N SER A 501 -33.34 44.03 -10.58
CA SER A 501 -33.03 44.40 -9.19
C SER A 501 -31.63 43.92 -8.74
N LEU A 502 -31.23 42.71 -9.12
CA LEU A 502 -29.90 42.16 -8.80
C LEU A 502 -28.79 42.88 -9.55
N ALA A 503 -28.98 43.17 -10.83
CA ALA A 503 -28.01 43.93 -11.62
C ALA A 503 -27.81 45.33 -11.04
N ASP A 504 -28.89 46.03 -10.71
CA ASP A 504 -28.83 47.38 -10.14
C ASP A 504 -28.14 47.39 -8.78
N GLN A 505 -28.40 46.40 -7.91
CA GLN A 505 -27.73 46.24 -6.61
C GLN A 505 -26.22 46.04 -6.76
N VAL A 506 -25.80 45.14 -7.66
CA VAL A 506 -24.37 44.87 -7.89
C VAL A 506 -23.67 46.09 -8.48
N LEU A 507 -24.30 46.75 -9.47
CA LEU A 507 -23.74 47.95 -10.08
C LEU A 507 -23.62 49.10 -9.07
N ALA A 508 -24.58 49.24 -8.14
CA ALA A 508 -24.50 50.21 -7.06
C ALA A 508 -23.33 49.94 -6.11
N VAL A 509 -23.07 48.67 -5.77
CA VAL A 509 -21.88 48.28 -4.98
C VAL A 509 -20.58 48.60 -5.73
N LEU A 510 -20.52 48.28 -7.04
CA LEU A 510 -19.34 48.57 -7.86
C LEU A 510 -19.07 50.07 -8.04
N ALA A 511 -20.12 50.89 -8.02
CA ALA A 511 -20.03 52.34 -8.13
C ALA A 511 -19.82 53.05 -6.78
N HIS A 512 -19.81 52.32 -5.66
CA HIS A 512 -19.68 52.92 -4.33
C HIS A 512 -18.28 53.53 -4.15
N PRO A 513 -18.15 54.82 -3.78
CA PRO A 513 -16.86 55.53 -3.74
C PRO A 513 -15.87 54.89 -2.76
N ASP A 514 -16.34 54.45 -1.58
CA ASP A 514 -15.47 53.80 -0.58
C ASP A 514 -14.91 52.44 -1.03
N LEU A 515 -15.48 51.82 -2.06
CA LEU A 515 -15.03 50.54 -2.61
C LEU A 515 -14.22 50.70 -3.90
N ALA A 516 -14.06 51.93 -4.41
CA ALA A 516 -13.36 52.18 -5.67
C ALA A 516 -11.95 51.54 -5.74
N PRO A 517 -11.12 51.56 -4.67
CA PRO A 517 -9.81 50.91 -4.72
C PRO A 517 -9.86 49.38 -4.82
N LEU A 518 -10.93 48.75 -4.31
CA LEU A 518 -11.13 47.29 -4.32
C LEU A 518 -11.55 46.73 -5.69
N PHE A 519 -12.11 47.59 -6.54
CA PHE A 519 -12.51 47.28 -7.92
C PHE A 519 -11.57 47.89 -8.97
N GLY A 520 -10.50 48.55 -8.51
CA GLY A 520 -9.41 49.06 -9.36
C GLY A 520 -8.33 48.02 -9.64
N PRO A 521 -7.22 48.41 -10.30
CA PRO A 521 -6.16 47.49 -10.73
C PRO A 521 -5.38 46.83 -9.59
N ALA A 522 -5.42 47.41 -8.38
CA ALA A 522 -4.81 46.82 -7.18
C ALA A 522 -5.74 45.80 -6.47
N GLY A 523 -7.01 45.73 -6.89
CA GLY A 523 -8.03 44.86 -6.32
C GLY A 523 -7.87 43.40 -6.77
N ARG A 524 -7.96 42.49 -5.82
CA ARG A 524 -7.91 41.03 -6.00
C ARG A 524 -9.17 40.42 -5.42
N ALA A 525 -9.83 39.56 -6.18
CA ALA A 525 -10.99 38.80 -5.73
C ALA A 525 -10.56 37.43 -5.20
N GLU A 526 -11.34 36.89 -4.26
CA GLU A 526 -11.17 35.53 -3.70
C GLU A 526 -9.72 35.22 -3.28
N GLN A 527 -9.08 36.15 -2.57
CA GLN A 527 -7.67 36.01 -2.19
C GLN A 527 -7.55 34.96 -1.07
N PRO A 528 -6.90 33.80 -1.31
CA PRO A 528 -6.61 32.86 -0.25
C PRO A 528 -5.58 33.46 0.70
N LEU A 529 -5.83 33.28 1.99
CA LEU A 529 -5.02 33.77 3.08
C LEU A 529 -4.73 32.62 4.04
N THR A 530 -3.45 32.36 4.30
CA THR A 530 -3.00 31.37 5.27
C THR A 530 -1.87 31.95 6.08
N GLY A 531 -1.96 31.84 7.40
CA GLY A 531 -0.91 32.34 8.27
C GLY A 531 -1.02 31.81 9.69
N LEU A 532 0.09 31.89 10.41
CA LEU A 532 0.17 31.53 11.82
C LEU A 532 -0.07 32.80 12.66
N VAL A 533 -1.06 32.77 13.54
CA VAL A 533 -1.33 33.81 14.53
C VAL A 533 -1.18 33.18 15.91
N GLY A 534 -0.11 33.52 16.63
CA GLY A 534 0.26 32.81 17.86
C GLY A 534 0.67 31.36 17.54
N GLN A 535 -0.01 30.38 18.16
CA GLN A 535 0.13 28.96 17.81
C GLN A 535 -0.96 28.42 16.85
N THR A 536 -1.88 29.28 16.40
CA THR A 536 -3.04 28.85 15.62
C THR A 536 -2.86 29.12 14.13
N ILE A 537 -3.13 28.11 13.29
CA ILE A 537 -3.19 28.28 11.83
C ILE A 537 -4.55 28.86 11.45
N VAL A 538 -4.55 30.01 10.79
CA VAL A 538 -5.72 30.66 10.22
C VAL A 538 -5.68 30.47 8.71
N THR A 539 -6.74 29.88 8.15
CA THR A 539 -6.87 29.65 6.70
C THR A 539 -8.24 30.13 6.24
N GLY A 540 -8.28 31.12 5.35
CA GLY A 540 -9.54 31.64 4.82
C GLY A 540 -9.40 32.23 3.42
N VAL A 541 -10.53 32.63 2.86
CA VAL A 541 -10.58 33.32 1.56
C VAL A 541 -11.27 34.66 1.80
N VAL A 542 -10.59 35.73 1.41
CA VAL A 542 -11.12 37.09 1.46
C VAL A 542 -11.84 37.37 0.15
N ASP A 543 -13.11 37.79 0.21
CA ASP A 543 -13.91 38.06 -0.99
C ASP A 543 -13.26 39.10 -1.90
N ARG A 544 -12.76 40.22 -1.33
CA ARG A 544 -12.04 41.25 -2.07
C ARG A 544 -10.97 41.92 -1.20
N MET A 545 -9.78 42.13 -1.77
CA MET A 545 -8.66 42.80 -1.11
C MET A 545 -7.94 43.74 -2.07
N ALA A 546 -7.45 44.88 -1.60
CA ALA A 546 -6.54 45.75 -2.36
C ALA A 546 -5.36 46.17 -1.49
N VAL A 547 -4.15 46.05 -2.03
CA VAL A 547 -2.92 46.53 -1.39
C VAL A 547 -2.55 47.86 -2.01
N LEU A 548 -2.69 48.93 -1.24
CA LEU A 548 -2.32 50.29 -1.62
C LEU A 548 -0.95 50.65 -1.02
N ALA A 549 -0.43 51.84 -1.33
CA ALA A 549 0.92 52.24 -0.92
C ALA A 549 1.13 52.30 0.62
N THR A 550 0.07 52.59 1.39
CA THR A 550 0.14 52.77 2.85
C THR A 550 -0.91 51.99 3.62
N GLU A 551 -1.87 51.36 2.94
CA GLU A 551 -2.97 50.63 3.56
C GLU A 551 -3.36 49.38 2.76
N VAL A 552 -3.89 48.37 3.45
CA VAL A 552 -4.53 47.21 2.84
C VAL A 552 -6.02 47.27 3.16
N LEU A 553 -6.83 47.31 2.11
CA LEU A 553 -8.29 47.30 2.21
C LEU A 553 -8.80 45.88 2.05
N VAL A 554 -9.66 45.45 2.96
CA VAL A 554 -10.31 44.14 2.97
C VAL A 554 -11.82 44.34 3.01
N ALA A 555 -12.53 43.72 2.07
CA ALA A 555 -13.98 43.69 2.06
C ALA A 555 -14.51 42.25 2.03
N ASP A 556 -15.55 42.00 2.81
CA ASP A 556 -16.29 40.75 2.84
C ASP A 556 -17.78 41.05 2.58
N PHE A 557 -18.38 40.35 1.61
CA PHE A 557 -19.72 40.63 1.11
C PHE A 557 -20.77 39.80 1.83
N LYS A 558 -21.80 40.46 2.37
CA LYS A 558 -22.93 39.83 3.04
C LYS A 558 -24.22 40.05 2.23
N THR A 559 -24.79 38.96 1.74
CA THR A 559 -26.02 38.94 0.91
C THR A 559 -27.23 38.41 1.69
N SER A 560 -28.44 38.87 1.35
CA SER A 560 -29.72 38.43 1.98
C SER A 560 -29.82 38.75 3.48
N ARG A 561 -29.26 39.88 3.91
CA ARG A 561 -29.23 40.33 5.31
C ARG A 561 -29.24 41.86 5.38
N ALA A 562 -29.95 42.41 6.36
CA ALA A 562 -29.95 43.84 6.62
C ALA A 562 -28.64 44.28 7.29
N ALA A 563 -28.13 45.45 6.89
CA ALA A 563 -27.01 46.07 7.56
C ALA A 563 -27.40 46.48 9.00
N PRO A 564 -26.47 46.38 9.97
CA PRO A 564 -26.71 46.86 11.31
C PRO A 564 -26.82 48.39 11.33
N ALA A 565 -27.60 48.94 12.25
CA ALA A 565 -27.78 50.39 12.42
C ALA A 565 -26.54 51.05 13.05
N ASP A 566 -25.84 50.33 13.93
CA ASP A 566 -24.57 50.72 14.54
C ASP A 566 -23.50 49.63 14.31
N VAL A 567 -22.24 50.01 14.23
CA VAL A 567 -21.10 49.08 14.19
C VAL A 567 -21.10 48.14 15.40
N ALA A 568 -21.55 48.61 16.57
CA ALA A 568 -21.67 47.80 17.79
C ALA A 568 -22.64 46.61 17.63
N ASP A 569 -23.63 46.72 16.75
CA ASP A 569 -24.61 45.67 16.46
C ASP A 569 -24.10 44.66 15.40
N THR A 570 -22.86 44.83 14.92
CA THR A 570 -22.26 43.90 13.96
C THR A 570 -22.11 42.54 14.62
N PRO A 571 -22.60 41.45 13.99
CA PRO A 571 -22.53 40.16 14.63
C PRO A 571 -21.11 39.68 14.89
N VAL A 572 -20.87 39.16 16.10
CA VAL A 572 -19.55 38.73 16.60
C VAL A 572 -18.82 37.76 15.66
N LEU A 573 -19.57 36.89 14.96
CA LEU A 573 -19.03 35.99 13.94
C LEU A 573 -18.23 36.74 12.86
N TYR A 574 -18.76 37.86 12.35
CA TYR A 574 -18.12 38.64 11.31
C TYR A 574 -16.95 39.46 11.84
N LEU A 575 -17.06 39.95 13.08
CA LEU A 575 -15.97 40.64 13.75
C LEU A 575 -14.76 39.70 13.95
N ARG A 576 -15.01 38.46 14.41
CA ARG A 576 -13.96 37.43 14.55
C ARG A 576 -13.35 37.03 13.21
N GLN A 577 -14.16 36.91 12.16
CA GLN A 577 -13.69 36.63 10.80
C GLN A 577 -12.73 37.73 10.30
N LEU A 578 -13.14 38.99 10.37
CA LEU A 578 -12.31 40.13 9.94
C LEU A 578 -11.08 40.32 10.85
N ALA A 579 -11.19 40.05 12.16
CA ALA A 579 -10.06 40.11 13.08
C ALA A 579 -9.00 39.06 12.73
N ALA A 580 -9.40 37.85 12.35
CA ALA A 580 -8.49 36.80 11.89
C ALA A 580 -7.78 37.19 10.59
N TYR A 581 -8.52 37.72 9.60
CA TYR A 581 -7.91 38.24 8.36
C TYR A 581 -6.92 39.37 8.63
N ARG A 582 -7.30 40.32 9.50
CA ARG A 582 -6.45 41.45 9.89
C ARG A 582 -5.19 40.99 10.62
N ALA A 583 -5.27 39.98 11.48
CA ALA A 583 -4.11 39.45 12.19
C ALA A 583 -3.08 38.83 11.23
N VAL A 584 -3.53 38.00 10.28
CA VAL A 584 -2.63 37.42 9.27
C VAL A 584 -2.07 38.51 8.34
N LEU A 585 -2.89 39.46 7.89
CA LEU A 585 -2.43 40.53 7.00
C LEU A 585 -1.45 41.51 7.68
N ARG A 586 -1.57 41.75 8.98
CA ARG A 586 -0.58 42.52 9.75
C ARG A 586 0.79 41.83 9.77
N ALA A 587 0.83 40.51 9.80
CA ALA A 587 2.08 39.76 9.72
C ALA A 587 2.71 39.82 8.31
N ILE A 588 1.88 39.86 7.27
CA ILE A 588 2.34 39.92 5.87
C ILE A 588 2.75 41.36 5.47
N TYR A 589 2.02 42.37 5.93
CA TYR A 589 2.22 43.79 5.60
C TYR A 589 2.42 44.64 6.87
N PRO A 590 3.58 44.54 7.55
CA PRO A 590 3.81 45.17 8.85
C PRO A 590 3.75 46.69 8.81
N ASP A 591 4.15 47.30 7.68
CA ASP A 591 4.19 48.76 7.51
C ASP A 591 2.87 49.36 6.98
N HIS A 592 1.82 48.55 6.81
CA HIS A 592 0.55 49.00 6.22
C HIS A 592 -0.57 49.06 7.26
N THR A 593 -1.45 50.04 7.13
CA THR A 593 -2.69 50.08 7.91
C THR A 593 -3.72 49.13 7.32
N ILE A 594 -4.17 48.13 8.06
CA ILE A 594 -5.21 47.19 7.59
C ILE A 594 -6.60 47.73 7.96
N ARG A 595 -7.43 48.02 6.95
CA ARG A 595 -8.83 48.42 7.12
C ARG A 595 -9.75 47.33 6.61
N CYS A 596 -10.75 46.98 7.42
CA CYS A 596 -11.71 45.94 7.10
C CYS A 596 -13.11 46.54 7.02
N ALA A 597 -13.85 46.18 5.98
CA ALA A 597 -15.23 46.59 5.78
C ALA A 597 -16.14 45.37 5.53
N LEU A 598 -17.37 45.46 6.02
CA LEU A 598 -18.45 44.57 5.62
C LEU A 598 -19.33 45.30 4.61
N VAL A 599 -19.62 44.64 3.50
CA VAL A 599 -20.43 45.22 2.42
C VAL A 599 -21.74 44.45 2.34
N TRP A 600 -22.85 45.14 2.62
CA TRP A 600 -24.19 44.56 2.60
C TRP A 600 -24.81 44.80 1.23
N THR A 601 -24.82 43.76 0.41
CA THR A 601 -25.09 43.88 -1.03
C THR A 601 -26.54 44.26 -1.35
N ASP A 602 -27.48 43.95 -0.45
CA ASP A 602 -28.91 44.22 -0.67
C ASP A 602 -29.25 45.72 -0.63
N GLN A 603 -28.48 46.50 0.13
CA GLN A 603 -28.65 47.95 0.33
C GLN A 603 -27.48 48.76 -0.24
N ALA A 604 -26.48 48.10 -0.84
CA ALA A 604 -25.20 48.69 -1.24
C ALA A 604 -24.52 49.52 -0.11
N GLN A 605 -24.71 49.09 1.14
CA GLN A 605 -24.19 49.79 2.32
C GLN A 605 -22.83 49.21 2.73
N VAL A 606 -21.88 50.10 2.99
CA VAL A 606 -20.54 49.76 3.47
C VAL A 606 -20.43 50.12 4.95
N VAL A 607 -20.03 49.15 5.77
CA VAL A 607 -19.75 49.36 7.19
C VAL A 607 -18.26 49.12 7.43
N SER A 608 -17.50 50.20 7.60
CA SER A 608 -16.09 50.14 7.96
C SER A 608 -15.96 49.80 9.45
N ILE A 609 -15.25 48.74 9.79
CA ILE A 609 -15.08 48.31 11.18
C ILE A 609 -13.81 48.94 11.77
N PRO A 610 -13.90 49.73 12.84
CA PRO A 610 -12.73 50.34 13.49
C PRO A 610 -11.76 49.30 14.03
N GLY A 611 -10.46 49.57 13.92
CA GLY A 611 -9.39 48.70 14.43
C GLY A 611 -9.57 48.24 15.88
N PRO A 612 -9.89 49.14 16.84
CA PRO A 612 -10.07 48.77 18.24
C PRO A 612 -11.19 47.75 18.48
N VAL A 613 -12.24 47.76 17.64
CA VAL A 613 -13.35 46.79 17.73
C VAL A 613 -12.85 45.39 17.31
N LEU A 614 -12.02 45.32 16.28
CA LEU A 614 -11.43 44.05 15.83
C LEU A 614 -10.35 43.53 16.78
N ASP A 615 -9.63 44.41 17.47
CA ASP A 615 -8.60 44.02 18.43
C ASP A 615 -9.19 43.20 19.61
N ALA A 616 -10.42 43.49 20.04
CA ALA A 616 -11.14 42.72 21.07
C ALA A 616 -11.56 41.30 20.62
N HIS A 617 -11.44 40.98 19.33
CA HIS A 617 -11.90 39.73 18.73
C HIS A 617 -10.80 38.96 18.00
N GLN A 618 -9.53 39.31 18.20
CA GLN A 618 -8.40 38.58 17.62
C GLN A 618 -8.38 37.11 18.13
N PRO A 619 -7.91 36.16 17.30
CA PRO A 619 -7.62 34.81 17.77
C PRO A 619 -6.68 34.86 18.97
N ILE A 620 -7.02 34.17 20.05
CA ILE A 620 -6.17 34.11 21.25
C ILE A 620 -4.87 33.39 20.86
N ALA A 621 -3.74 34.01 21.21
CA ALA A 621 -2.39 33.55 20.89
C ALA A 621 -2.04 32.21 21.55
#